data_AF-X1HNT3-F1
#
_entry.id   AF-X1HNT3-F1
#
_cell.length_a   1.000
_cell.length_b   1.000
_cell.length_c   1.000
_cell.angle_alpha   90.00
_cell.angle_beta   90.00
_cell.angle_gamma   90.00
#
_symmetry.space_group_name_H-M   'P 1'
#
loop_
_entity.id
_entity.type
_entity.pdbx_description
1 polymer ?
#
loop_
_entity_poly.entity_id
_entity_poly.type
_entity_poly.pdbx_seq_one_letter_code
_entity_poly.pdbx_strand_id
1 'polypeptide(L)' 'MLYTEASINLAEDDELLDLMVQAGFEMVFVGIETPDTETLSLIHKTQNLRSNIFESVKKIQQKGIEVSSGFILG' A
#
# COMPACT_ATOMS: atom_id res chain seq x y z
N MET A 1 -17.88 0.92 7.05
CA MET A 1 -16.43 0.72 7.04
C MET A 1 -16.06 -0.68 6.56
N LEU A 2 -15.89 -0.82 5.25
CA LEU A 2 -15.22 -1.99 4.66
C LEU A 2 -13.70 -1.73 4.66
N TYR A 3 -12.95 -2.72 5.13
CA TYR A 3 -11.49 -2.69 5.17
C TYR A 3 -10.92 -3.96 4.57
N THR A 4 -9.70 -3.87 4.04
CA THR A 4 -8.97 -5.01 3.50
C THR A 4 -7.47 -4.86 3.77
N GLU A 5 -6.72 -5.91 3.45
CA GLU A 5 -5.26 -5.89 3.42
C GLU A 5 -4.80 -6.17 1.99
N ALA A 6 -3.84 -5.38 1.52
CA ALA A 6 -3.23 -5.56 0.22
C ALA A 6 -1.77 -5.13 0.25
N SER A 7 -0.98 -5.64 -0.70
CA SER A 7 0.36 -5.13 -0.93
C SER A 7 0.34 -3.71 -1.54
N ILE A 8 1.46 -2.99 -1.44
CA ILE A 8 1.59 -1.65 -2.01
C ILE A 8 1.41 -1.59 -3.54
N ASN A 9 1.51 -2.74 -4.24
CA ASN A 9 1.20 -2.85 -5.67
C ASN A 9 -0.21 -2.37 -6.02
N LEU A 10 -1.14 -2.31 -5.06
CA LEU A 10 -2.47 -1.76 -5.26
C LEU A 10 -2.43 -0.34 -5.88
N ALA A 11 -1.40 0.45 -5.58
CA ALA A 11 -1.23 1.77 -6.17
C ALA A 11 -0.98 1.75 -7.70
N GLU A 12 -0.56 0.62 -8.26
CA GLU A 12 -0.30 0.46 -9.69
C GLU A 12 -1.57 0.13 -10.49
N ASP A 13 -2.69 -0.21 -9.83
CA ASP A 13 -3.93 -0.66 -10.46
C ASP A 13 -5.08 0.34 -10.21
N ASP A 14 -5.18 1.32 -11.12
CA ASP A 14 -6.21 2.38 -11.03
C ASP A 14 -7.64 1.84 -11.16
N GLU A 15 -7.84 0.79 -11.98
CA GLU A 15 -9.16 0.17 -12.17
C GLU A 15 -9.60 -0.54 -10.89
N LEU A 16 -8.72 -1.31 -10.25
CA LEU A 16 -9.02 -1.96 -8.99
C LEU A 16 -9.32 -0.94 -7.88
N LEU A 17 -8.56 0.15 -7.79
CA LEU A 17 -8.83 1.23 -6.84
C LEU A 17 -10.22 1.84 -7.06
N ASP A 18 -10.60 2.10 -8.30
CA ASP A 18 -11.92 2.65 -8.62
C ASP A 18 -13.05 1.66 -8.29
N LEU A 19 -12.84 0.37 -8.52
CA LEU A 19 -13.77 -0.69 -8.13
C LEU A 19 -13.87 -0.82 -6.60
N MET A 20 -12.77 -0.68 -5.87
CA MET A 20 -12.77 -0.69 -4.40
C MET A 20 -13.59 0.46 -3.84
N VAL A 21 -13.42 1.67 -4.40
CA VAL A 21 -14.23 2.84 -4.02
C VAL A 21 -15.72 2.58 -4.32
N GLN A 22 -16.05 2.07 -5.51
CA GLN A 22 -17.43 1.74 -5.88
C GLN A 22 -18.06 0.66 -4.99
N ALA A 23 -17.26 -0.31 -4.55
CA ALA A 23 -17.67 -1.37 -3.63
C ALA A 23 -17.79 -0.88 -2.17
N GLY A 24 -17.36 0.34 -1.86
CA GLY A 24 -17.48 0.95 -0.54
C GLY A 24 -16.31 0.65 0.41
N PHE A 25 -15.13 0.29 -0.10
CA PHE A 25 -13.92 0.19 0.72
C PHE A 25 -13.49 1.57 1.20
N GLU A 26 -13.27 1.69 2.50
CA GLU A 26 -12.90 2.95 3.17
C GLU A 26 -11.43 2.92 3.63
N MET A 27 -10.85 1.74 3.85
CA MET A 27 -9.48 1.59 4.35
C MET A 27 -8.77 0.35 3.78
N VAL A 28 -7.46 0.47 3.57
CA VAL A 28 -6.57 -0.65 3.26
C VAL A 28 -5.36 -0.66 4.20
N PHE A 29 -5.06 -1.84 4.75
CA PHE A 29 -3.80 -2.09 5.43
C PHE A 29 -2.72 -2.51 4.44
N VAL A 30 -1.54 -1.91 4.53
CA VAL A 30 -0.38 -2.17 3.68
C VAL A 30 0.83 -2.57 4.51
N GLY A 31 1.43 -3.73 4.23
CA GLY A 31 2.70 -4.15 4.86
C GLY A 31 3.92 -3.47 4.24
N ILE A 32 4.31 -2.30 4.77
CA ILE A 32 5.51 -1.56 4.33
C ILE A 32 6.79 -2.16 4.92
N GLU A 33 6.74 -2.67 6.16
CA GLU A 33 7.88 -3.21 6.94
C GLU A 33 8.91 -2.15 7.32
N THR A 34 9.58 -1.53 6.35
CA THR A 34 10.61 -0.50 6.54
C THR A 34 10.70 0.37 5.29
N PRO A 35 10.99 1.69 5.41
CA PRO A 35 11.29 2.53 4.25
C PRO A 35 12.73 2.32 3.71
N ASP A 36 13.58 1.56 4.42
CA ASP A 36 14.96 1.32 4.03
C ASP A 36 15.07 0.31 2.88
N THR A 37 15.51 0.77 1.72
CA THR A 37 15.53 -0.04 0.50
C THR A 37 16.53 -1.19 0.56
N GLU A 38 17.64 -1.04 1.27
CA GLU A 38 18.64 -2.11 1.42
C GLU A 38 18.06 -3.25 2.26
N THR A 39 17.41 -2.93 3.38
CA THR A 39 16.73 -3.88 4.24
C THR A 39 15.61 -4.58 3.48
N LEU A 40 14.77 -3.85 2.75
CA LEU A 40 13.72 -4.44 1.90
C LEU A 40 14.30 -5.44 0.89
N SER A 41 15.45 -5.13 0.29
CA SER A 41 16.14 -6.04 -0.63
C SER A 41 16.67 -7.28 0.09
N LEU A 42 17.27 -7.12 1.28
CA LEU A 42 17.80 -8.21 2.10
C LEU A 42 16.70 -9.17 2.58
N ILE A 43 15.53 -8.65 2.94
CA ILE A 43 14.38 -9.46 3.40
C ILE A 43 13.46 -9.91 2.25
N HIS A 44 13.85 -9.65 1.00
CA HIS A 44 13.12 -10.01 -0.21
C HIS A 44 11.70 -9.42 -0.32
N LYS A 45 11.44 -8.26 0.29
CA LYS A 45 10.16 -7.52 0.17
C LYS A 45 10.12 -6.67 -1.10
N THR A 46 10.37 -7.31 -2.24
CA THR A 46 10.61 -6.65 -3.53
C THR A 46 9.45 -5.80 -4.04
N GLN A 47 8.20 -6.10 -3.66
CA GLN A 47 7.04 -5.27 -4.00
C GLN A 47 7.14 -3.85 -3.44
N ASN A 48 7.79 -3.65 -2.30
CA ASN A 48 7.98 -2.33 -1.68
C ASN A 48 9.15 -1.54 -2.30
N LEU A 49 9.84 -2.14 -3.28
CA LEU A 49 10.92 -1.51 -4.04
C LEU A 49 10.49 -1.08 -5.47
N ARG A 50 9.30 -1.49 -5.92
CA ARG A 50 8.84 -1.26 -7.31
C ARG A 50 8.49 0.20 -7.59
N SER A 51 8.09 0.91 -6.56
CA SER A 51 7.67 2.31 -6.62
C SER A 51 8.06 3.04 -5.33
N ASN A 52 8.07 4.37 -5.39
CA ASN A 52 8.27 5.16 -4.19
C ASN A 52 7.08 4.96 -3.24
N ILE A 53 7.36 4.46 -2.03
CA ILE A 53 6.35 4.11 -1.03
C ILE A 53 5.43 5.30 -0.72
N PHE A 54 5.98 6.51 -0.58
CA PHE A 54 5.19 7.69 -0.26
C PHE A 54 4.24 8.08 -1.38
N GLU A 55 4.70 8.03 -2.63
CA GLU A 55 3.85 8.32 -3.79
C GLU A 55 2.74 7.27 -3.96
N SER A 56 3.05 5.99 -3.71
CA SER A 56 2.07 4.91 -3.75
C SER A 56 0.99 5.06 -2.68
N VAL A 57 1.37 5.37 -1.44
CA VAL A 57 0.42 5.66 -0.35
C VAL A 57 -0.45 6.87 -0.70
N LYS A 58 0.16 7.95 -1.20
CA LYS A 58 -0.53 9.18 -1.57
C LYS A 58 -1.54 8.94 -2.69
N LYS A 59 -1.21 8.10 -3.68
CA LYS A 59 -2.11 7.73 -4.77
C LYS A 59 -3.35 7.00 -4.27
N ILE A 60 -3.20 6.04 -3.35
CA ILE A 60 -4.33 5.33 -2.74
C ILE A 60 -5.21 6.32 -1.95
N GLN A 61 -4.60 7.20 -1.15
CA GLN A 61 -5.33 8.22 -0.38
C GLN A 61 -6.08 9.21 -1.27
N GLN A 62 -5.54 9.57 -2.43
CA GLN A 62 -6.21 10.45 -3.39
C GLN A 62 -7.49 9.85 -4.00
N LYS A 63 -7.64 8.52 -3.98
CA LYS A 63 -8.89 7.84 -4.35
C LYS A 63 -9.94 7.85 -3.23
N GLY A 64 -9.60 8.36 -2.05
CA GLY A 64 -10.49 8.42 -0.89
C GLY A 64 -10.43 7.19 0.03
N ILE A 65 -9.39 6.35 -0.12
CA ILE A 65 -9.17 5.16 0.72
C ILE A 65 -8.09 5.49 1.76
N GLU A 66 -8.41 5.32 3.05
CA GLU A 66 -7.44 5.45 4.13
C GLU A 66 -6.37 4.34 4.02
N VAL A 67 -5.12 4.69 4.29
CA VAL A 67 -4.02 3.71 4.34
C VAL A 67 -3.54 3.57 5.77
N SER A 68 -3.69 2.37 6.32
CA SER A 68 -3.00 1.93 7.53
C SER A 68 -1.77 1.11 7.13
N SER A 69 -0.67 1.17 7.89
CA SER A 69 0.55 0.45 7.52
C SER A 69 1.25 -0.20 8.71
N GLY A 70 1.79 -1.39 8.46
CA GLY A 70 2.67 -2.09 9.39
C GLY A 70 4.13 -1.73 9.16
N PHE A 71 4.85 -1.46 10.25
CA PHE A 71 6.30 -1.32 10.28
C PHE A 71 6.88 -2.31 11.29
N ILE A 72 7.96 -2.98 10.91
CA ILE A 72 8.71 -3.89 11.79
C ILE A 72 10.01 -3.20 12.15
N LEU A 73 10.24 -3.06 13.46
CA LEU A 73 11.45 -2.48 14.02
C LEU A 73 12.23 -3.56 14.76
N GLY A 74 13.50 -3.76 14.39
CA GLY A 74 14.40 -4.79 14.92
C GLY A 74 15.28 -5.37 13.83
#